data_AF-A0AAX3E8U8-F1
#
_entry.id   AF-A0AAX3E8U8-F1
#
_cell.length_a   1.000
_cell.length_b   1.000
_cell.length_c   1.000
_cell.angle_alpha   90.00
_cell.angle_beta   90.00
_cell.angle_gamma   90.00
#
_symmetry.space_group_name_H-M   'P 1'
#
loop_
_entity.id
_entity.type
_entity.pdbx_description
1 polymer ?
#
loop_
_entity_poly.entity_id
_entity_poly.type
_entity_poly.pdbx_seq_one_letter_code
_entity_poly.pdbx_strand_id
1 'polypeptide(L)'
;MSNIDGKGYEKSILELRSRRQLHSIVEERLTYLLRKVIPEEAFVPEIYGVPGGRHDLMAFSFNGRRIVFELFFSPSQVSQDLRLLEQSTAEKKIAILLDYEVDPRLSNEYFRKKPDSFPFIWLKWVMEPDFEKICIQRLREIIDDKAIINQLRYLLESPIGERIEKHFRKQLNEINRIFGAERKSTEPIKDLTPTKLASLRIIGEFRKSGIPLEKLRSLYAWLLEAMPYAFTIVGSGFQAFLITDLNGRHAIWSDGDLADDLILSPDVSKRPNVVLCLNDIINDIFEKVGFERREIQWHFFHTYLEFSENDSVPFDITNKM
;
A
#
# COMPACT_ATOMS: atom_id res chain seq x y z
N MET A 1 28.44 -19.03 -8.04
CA MET A 1 27.11 -18.46 -8.32
C MET A 1 27.32 -17.15 -9.04
N SER A 2 26.78 -16.99 -10.25
CA SER A 2 26.82 -15.72 -10.98
C SER A 2 25.85 -14.74 -10.32
N ASN A 3 26.36 -13.89 -9.42
CA ASN A 3 25.58 -12.81 -8.86
C ASN A 3 25.23 -11.83 -9.98
N ILE A 4 23.94 -11.53 -10.14
CA ILE A 4 23.50 -10.42 -10.99
C ILE A 4 23.77 -9.15 -10.17
N ASP A 5 24.75 -8.36 -10.61
CA ASP A 5 24.96 -7.00 -10.10
C ASP A 5 23.68 -6.18 -10.37
N GLY A 6 23.23 -5.38 -9.40
CA GLY A 6 22.03 -4.54 -9.49
C GLY A 6 22.05 -3.58 -10.69
N LYS A 7 23.23 -3.32 -11.29
CA LYS A 7 23.33 -2.68 -12.62
C LYS A 7 23.06 -3.67 -13.75
N GLY A 8 21.82 -3.67 -14.24
CA GLY A 8 21.42 -4.42 -15.43
C GLY A 8 20.61 -5.68 -15.15
N TYR A 9 20.00 -5.77 -13.96
CA TYR A 9 19.10 -6.86 -13.55
C TYR A 9 18.12 -7.28 -14.66
N GLU A 10 17.32 -6.33 -15.17
CA GLU A 10 16.31 -6.61 -16.20
C GLU A 10 16.92 -7.27 -17.44
N LYS A 11 18.06 -6.74 -17.91
CA LYS A 11 18.78 -7.27 -19.08
C LYS A 11 19.29 -8.68 -18.82
N SER A 12 19.86 -8.93 -17.65
CA SER A 12 20.34 -10.26 -17.25
C SER A 12 19.20 -11.27 -17.15
N ILE A 13 18.06 -10.90 -16.57
CA ILE A 13 16.89 -11.79 -16.49
C ILE A 13 16.34 -12.11 -17.88
N LEU A 14 16.23 -11.11 -18.76
CA LEU A 14 15.79 -11.32 -20.15
C LEU A 14 16.75 -12.21 -20.94
N GLU A 15 18.07 -12.06 -20.71
CA GLU A 15 19.09 -12.93 -21.31
C GLU A 15 19.03 -14.37 -20.79
N LEU A 16 18.85 -14.56 -19.48
CA LEU A 16 18.66 -15.89 -18.91
C LEU A 16 17.36 -16.55 -19.41
N ARG A 17 16.30 -15.76 -19.61
CA ARG A 17 15.04 -16.24 -20.18
C ARG A 17 15.21 -16.65 -21.64
N SER A 18 15.91 -15.87 -22.45
CA SER A 18 16.15 -16.19 -23.86
C SER A 18 17.01 -17.45 -24.04
N ARG A 19 17.95 -17.68 -23.11
CA ARG A 19 18.77 -18.89 -23.04
C ARG A 19 18.08 -20.09 -22.39
N ARG A 20 16.84 -19.94 -21.92
CA ARG A 20 16.08 -20.97 -21.17
C ARG A 20 16.79 -21.47 -19.91
N GLN A 21 17.63 -20.64 -19.30
CA GLN A 21 18.41 -20.96 -18.10
C GLN A 21 17.77 -20.42 -16.82
N LEU A 22 16.81 -19.50 -16.93
CA LEU A 22 16.26 -18.78 -15.80
C LEU A 22 15.68 -19.69 -14.70
N HIS A 23 14.87 -20.70 -15.04
CA HIS A 23 14.26 -21.60 -14.05
C HIS A 23 15.32 -22.31 -13.20
N SER A 24 16.25 -23.02 -13.85
CA SER A 24 17.31 -23.76 -13.15
C SER A 24 18.16 -22.88 -12.22
N ILE A 25 18.50 -21.66 -12.65
CA ILE A 25 19.30 -20.72 -11.84
C ILE A 25 18.49 -20.22 -10.65
N VAL A 26 17.20 -19.94 -10.85
CA VAL A 26 16.32 -19.49 -9.77
C VAL A 26 16.08 -20.60 -8.76
N GLU A 27 15.87 -21.83 -9.20
CA GLU A 27 15.70 -22.99 -8.32
C GLU A 27 16.93 -23.23 -7.45
N GLU A 28 18.13 -23.16 -8.03
CA GLU A 28 19.39 -23.28 -7.29
C GLU A 28 19.52 -22.17 -6.25
N ARG A 29 19.26 -20.93 -6.67
CA ARG A 29 19.34 -19.76 -5.78
C ARG A 29 18.30 -19.79 -4.68
N LEU A 30 17.06 -20.14 -4.99
CA LEU A 30 15.97 -20.27 -4.04
C LEU A 30 16.26 -21.39 -3.04
N THR A 31 16.76 -22.54 -3.49
CA THR A 31 17.21 -23.64 -2.62
C THR A 31 18.28 -23.19 -1.64
N TYR A 32 19.26 -22.41 -2.11
CA TYR A 32 20.29 -21.82 -1.23
C TYR A 32 19.67 -20.94 -0.13
N LEU A 33 18.69 -20.10 -0.47
CA LEU A 33 18.01 -19.24 0.50
C LEU A 33 17.14 -20.04 1.47
N LEU A 34 16.40 -21.03 0.96
CA LEU A 34 15.53 -21.88 1.76
C LEU A 34 16.31 -22.69 2.79
N ARG A 35 17.52 -23.16 2.47
CA ARG A 35 18.40 -23.82 3.46
C ARG A 35 18.78 -22.94 4.66
N LYS A 36 18.64 -21.62 4.56
CA LYS A 36 18.83 -20.69 5.70
C LYS A 36 17.57 -20.45 6.52
N VAL A 37 16.42 -20.85 5.96
CA VAL A 37 15.08 -20.67 6.54
C VAL A 37 14.62 -21.95 7.22
N ILE A 38 14.76 -23.08 6.51
CA ILE A 38 14.32 -24.43 6.88
C ILE A 38 15.41 -25.44 6.50
N PRO A 39 16.56 -25.46 7.21
CA PRO A 39 17.71 -26.30 6.89
C PRO A 39 17.43 -27.82 6.96
N GLU A 40 16.41 -28.22 7.70
CA GLU A 40 16.01 -29.61 7.95
C GLU A 40 15.17 -30.24 6.82
N GLU A 41 14.69 -29.43 5.88
CA GLU A 41 13.78 -29.85 4.82
C GLU A 41 14.54 -30.39 3.59
N ALA A 42 13.95 -31.37 2.90
CA ALA A 42 14.47 -31.87 1.63
C ALA A 42 13.87 -31.08 0.47
N PHE A 43 14.72 -30.49 -0.37
CA PHE A 43 14.31 -29.73 -1.55
C PHE A 43 14.48 -30.55 -2.82
N VAL A 44 13.43 -30.63 -3.63
CA VAL A 44 13.44 -31.40 -4.88
C VAL A 44 12.93 -30.50 -6.01
N PRO A 45 13.77 -30.18 -7.00
CA PRO A 45 13.37 -29.44 -8.19
C PRO A 45 12.64 -30.34 -9.19
N GLU A 46 11.83 -29.73 -10.06
CA GLU A 46 11.12 -30.34 -11.19
C GLU A 46 10.46 -31.70 -10.89
N ILE A 47 9.54 -31.74 -9.93
CA ILE A 47 8.84 -32.99 -9.60
C ILE A 47 7.72 -33.26 -10.59
N TYR A 48 7.69 -34.49 -11.11
CA TYR A 48 6.61 -35.03 -11.94
C TYR A 48 5.75 -36.03 -11.16
N GLY A 49 4.47 -36.16 -11.56
CA GLY A 49 3.60 -37.24 -11.07
C GLY A 49 2.99 -37.03 -9.69
N VAL A 50 2.98 -35.80 -9.18
CA VAL A 50 2.29 -35.41 -7.94
C VAL A 50 0.86 -34.93 -8.23
N PRO A 51 -0.08 -35.01 -7.27
CA PRO A 51 -1.40 -34.41 -7.43
C PRO A 51 -1.28 -32.93 -7.75
N GLY A 52 -1.81 -32.52 -8.92
CA GLY A 52 -1.61 -31.17 -9.45
C GLY A 52 -0.55 -31.07 -10.55
N GLY A 53 0.11 -32.16 -10.95
CA GLY A 53 0.95 -32.21 -12.16
C GLY A 53 2.45 -32.08 -11.89
N ARG A 54 3.11 -31.15 -12.59
CA ARG A 54 4.53 -30.83 -12.44
C ARG A 54 4.66 -29.57 -11.59
N HIS A 55 5.57 -29.57 -10.62
CA HIS A 55 5.92 -28.38 -9.83
C HIS A 55 7.40 -28.07 -9.96
N ASP A 56 7.73 -26.78 -10.00
CA ASP A 56 9.12 -26.34 -10.23
C ASP A 56 10.02 -26.64 -9.03
N LEU A 57 9.56 -26.39 -7.80
CA LEU A 57 10.32 -26.76 -6.60
C LEU A 57 9.38 -27.15 -5.46
N MET A 58 9.68 -28.26 -4.78
CA MET A 58 8.96 -28.69 -3.59
C MET A 58 9.91 -28.92 -2.42
N ALA A 59 9.51 -28.48 -1.22
CA ALA A 59 10.17 -28.81 0.03
C ALA A 59 9.34 -29.87 0.78
N PHE A 60 10.01 -30.90 1.31
CA PHE A 60 9.43 -31.99 2.06
C PHE A 60 9.97 -32.05 3.47
N SER A 61 9.02 -32.10 4.40
CA SER A 61 9.32 -32.25 5.82
C SER A 61 9.19 -33.70 6.24
N PHE A 62 9.98 -34.11 7.24
CA PHE A 62 9.87 -35.44 7.84
C PHE A 62 8.49 -35.71 8.47
N ASN A 63 7.75 -34.66 8.84
CA ASN A 63 6.39 -34.77 9.37
C ASN A 63 5.32 -34.88 8.27
N GLY A 64 5.72 -34.99 7.00
CA GLY A 64 4.83 -35.12 5.85
C GLY A 64 4.30 -33.80 5.30
N ARG A 65 4.66 -32.66 5.90
CA ARG A 65 4.35 -31.33 5.36
C ARG A 65 5.05 -31.10 4.04
N ARG A 66 4.40 -30.34 3.17
CA ARG A 66 4.86 -30.03 1.82
C ARG A 66 4.68 -28.56 1.53
N ILE A 67 5.70 -27.95 0.94
CA ILE A 67 5.68 -26.58 0.47
C ILE A 67 5.96 -26.61 -1.02
N VAL A 68 5.08 -26.02 -1.82
CA VAL A 68 5.27 -25.88 -3.27
C VAL A 68 5.66 -24.46 -3.62
N PHE A 69 6.67 -24.35 -4.47
CA PHE A 69 7.10 -23.12 -5.11
C PHE A 69 6.88 -23.26 -6.61
N GLU A 70 6.17 -22.29 -7.19
CA GLU A 70 5.89 -22.24 -8.63
C GLU A 70 6.45 -20.95 -9.22
N LEU A 71 7.18 -21.06 -10.34
CA LEU A 71 7.89 -19.96 -10.97
C LEU A 71 7.06 -19.38 -12.13
N PHE A 72 6.61 -18.14 -11.98
CA PHE A 72 5.82 -17.45 -13.01
C PHE A 72 6.72 -16.52 -13.82
N PHE A 73 7.27 -17.01 -14.96
CA PHE A 73 8.16 -16.23 -15.83
C PHE A 73 7.64 -15.97 -17.26
N SER A 74 6.45 -16.49 -17.60
CA SER A 74 5.77 -16.20 -18.87
C SER A 74 4.28 -15.90 -18.67
N PRO A 75 3.73 -14.80 -19.21
CA PRO A 75 2.29 -14.49 -19.13
C PRO A 75 1.42 -15.64 -19.66
N SER A 76 1.81 -16.25 -20.78
CA SER A 76 1.05 -17.33 -21.42
C SER A 76 0.88 -18.58 -20.56
N GLN A 77 1.77 -18.81 -19.59
CA GLN A 77 1.74 -19.98 -18.72
C GLN A 77 0.97 -19.74 -17.42
N VAL A 78 0.71 -18.46 -17.06
CA VAL A 78 0.08 -18.08 -15.79
C VAL A 78 -1.20 -18.86 -15.50
N SER A 79 -2.06 -19.06 -16.51
CA SER A 79 -3.32 -19.80 -16.32
C SER A 79 -3.10 -21.27 -15.95
N GLN A 80 -2.11 -21.90 -16.59
CA GLN A 80 -1.78 -23.29 -16.34
C GLN A 80 -1.12 -23.43 -14.97
N ASP A 81 -0.11 -22.63 -14.70
CA ASP A 81 0.68 -22.72 -13.46
C ASP A 81 -0.18 -22.40 -12.22
N LEU A 82 -1.09 -21.41 -12.32
CA LEU A 82 -2.09 -21.15 -11.27
C LEU A 82 -2.97 -22.37 -11.01
N ARG A 83 -3.42 -23.06 -12.06
CA ARG A 83 -4.25 -24.26 -11.94
C ARG A 83 -3.48 -25.40 -11.27
N LEU A 84 -2.22 -25.61 -11.63
CA LEU A 84 -1.37 -26.62 -11.00
C LEU A 84 -1.21 -26.32 -9.51
N LEU A 85 -0.93 -25.07 -9.17
CA LEU A 85 -0.77 -24.60 -7.79
C LEU A 85 -2.09 -24.75 -6.99
N GLU A 86 -3.23 -24.44 -7.58
CA GLU A 86 -4.55 -24.63 -6.96
C GLU A 86 -4.85 -26.10 -6.66
N GLN A 87 -4.53 -27.00 -7.59
CA GLN A 87 -4.76 -28.44 -7.45
C GLN A 87 -3.80 -29.13 -6.47
N SER A 88 -2.65 -28.52 -6.18
CA SER A 88 -1.69 -29.05 -5.22
C SER A 88 -2.33 -29.23 -3.83
N THR A 89 -2.03 -30.35 -3.16
CA THR A 89 -2.46 -30.59 -1.77
C THR A 89 -1.41 -30.12 -0.75
N ALA A 90 -0.39 -29.38 -1.18
CA ALA A 90 0.63 -28.83 -0.30
C ALA A 90 0.02 -27.87 0.73
N GLU A 91 0.59 -27.88 1.94
CA GLU A 91 0.15 -27.02 3.05
C GLU A 91 0.43 -25.55 2.76
N LYS A 92 1.56 -25.28 2.12
CA LYS A 92 1.96 -23.95 1.69
C LYS A 92 2.23 -23.95 0.19
N LYS A 93 1.72 -22.93 -0.48
CA LYS A 93 1.80 -22.72 -1.93
C LYS A 93 2.33 -21.31 -2.17
N ILE A 94 3.49 -21.20 -2.79
CA ILE A 94 4.23 -19.94 -2.88
C ILE A 94 4.56 -19.66 -4.35
N ALA A 95 4.20 -18.48 -4.83
CA ALA A 95 4.52 -18.05 -6.20
C ALA A 95 5.83 -17.24 -6.21
N ILE A 96 6.72 -17.53 -7.15
CA ILE A 96 7.86 -16.65 -7.46
C ILE A 96 7.52 -15.89 -8.74
N LEU A 97 7.32 -14.58 -8.62
CA LEU A 97 6.85 -13.75 -9.73
C LEU A 97 8.01 -13.00 -10.38
N LEU A 98 8.05 -13.00 -11.70
CA LEU A 98 8.86 -12.06 -12.45
C LEU A 98 8.46 -10.62 -12.10
N ASP A 99 9.45 -9.76 -11.87
CA ASP A 99 9.21 -8.40 -11.42
C ASP A 99 8.47 -7.56 -12.47
N TYR A 100 7.65 -6.62 -11.99
CA TYR A 100 6.81 -5.77 -12.83
C TYR A 100 7.65 -4.95 -13.82
N GLU A 101 8.83 -4.50 -13.40
CA GLU A 101 9.79 -3.77 -14.24
C GLU A 101 10.33 -4.61 -15.41
N VAL A 102 10.38 -5.94 -15.29
CA VAL A 102 10.90 -6.83 -16.35
C VAL A 102 9.81 -7.18 -17.37
N ASP A 103 8.62 -7.55 -16.91
CA ASP A 103 7.45 -7.81 -17.78
C ASP A 103 6.13 -7.54 -17.04
N PRO A 104 5.54 -6.34 -17.17
CA PRO A 104 4.34 -5.98 -16.43
C PRO A 104 3.12 -6.80 -16.84
N ARG A 105 3.12 -7.42 -18.03
CA ARG A 105 2.01 -8.27 -18.49
C ARG A 105 1.85 -9.50 -17.62
N LEU A 106 2.94 -10.04 -17.09
CA LEU A 106 2.92 -11.26 -16.28
C LEU A 106 2.21 -11.01 -14.95
N SER A 107 2.65 -10.01 -14.21
CA SER A 107 2.06 -9.65 -12.91
C SER A 107 0.61 -9.20 -13.07
N ASN A 108 0.31 -8.38 -14.08
CA ASN A 108 -1.07 -8.00 -14.41
C ASN A 108 -1.95 -9.23 -14.70
N GLU A 109 -1.45 -10.20 -15.47
CA GLU A 109 -2.20 -11.43 -15.76
C GLU A 109 -2.40 -12.30 -14.51
N TYR A 110 -1.35 -12.45 -13.69
CA TYR A 110 -1.40 -13.20 -12.44
C TYR A 110 -2.43 -12.62 -11.47
N PHE A 111 -2.35 -11.32 -11.14
CA PHE A 111 -3.27 -10.69 -10.20
C PHE A 111 -4.69 -10.56 -10.74
N ARG A 112 -4.86 -10.42 -12.06
CA ARG A 112 -6.19 -10.42 -12.68
C ARG A 112 -6.88 -11.79 -12.58
N LYS A 113 -6.12 -12.88 -12.77
CA LYS A 113 -6.66 -14.25 -12.70
C LYS A 113 -6.81 -14.75 -11.26
N LYS A 114 -5.96 -14.29 -10.36
CA LYS A 114 -5.99 -14.62 -8.93
C LYS A 114 -5.95 -13.35 -8.07
N PRO A 115 -7.09 -12.66 -7.89
CA PRO A 115 -7.17 -11.48 -7.01
C PRO A 115 -6.81 -11.81 -5.55
N ASP A 116 -7.28 -12.95 -5.04
CA ASP A 116 -6.81 -13.54 -3.78
C ASP A 116 -5.54 -14.35 -4.03
N SER A 117 -4.46 -13.63 -4.37
CA SER A 117 -3.18 -14.21 -4.77
C SER A 117 -2.63 -15.18 -3.71
N PHE A 118 -1.97 -16.26 -4.15
CA PHE A 118 -1.12 -17.04 -3.26
C PHE A 118 0.00 -16.14 -2.69
N PRO A 119 0.54 -16.47 -1.50
CA PRO A 119 1.76 -15.85 -1.01
C PRO A 119 2.82 -15.85 -2.10
N PHE A 120 3.46 -14.70 -2.34
CA PHE A 120 4.41 -14.57 -3.42
C PHE A 120 5.69 -13.84 -3.00
N ILE A 121 6.74 -14.07 -3.79
CA ILE A 121 8.05 -13.43 -3.68
C ILE A 121 8.44 -12.91 -5.06
N TRP A 122 8.96 -11.68 -5.09
CA TRP A 122 9.52 -11.10 -6.30
C TRP A 122 10.84 -11.74 -6.67
N LEU A 123 11.03 -12.03 -7.96
CA LEU A 123 12.24 -12.68 -8.47
C LEU A 123 13.51 -11.89 -8.12
N LYS A 124 13.45 -10.56 -8.15
CA LYS A 124 14.56 -9.69 -7.75
C LYS A 124 15.06 -9.99 -6.34
N TRP A 125 14.15 -10.31 -5.42
CA TRP A 125 14.53 -10.61 -4.04
C TRP A 125 15.29 -11.93 -3.92
N VAL A 126 15.00 -12.89 -4.79
CA VAL A 126 15.73 -14.17 -4.85
C VAL A 126 17.11 -13.97 -5.48
N MET A 127 17.16 -13.19 -6.56
CA MET A 127 18.32 -13.13 -7.46
C MET A 127 19.38 -12.11 -7.03
N GLU A 128 18.98 -10.95 -6.50
CA GLU A 128 19.92 -9.89 -6.14
C GLU A 128 20.43 -10.04 -4.70
N PRO A 129 21.76 -10.02 -4.47
CA PRO A 129 22.34 -10.12 -3.12
C PRO A 129 21.85 -9.04 -2.15
N ASP A 130 21.60 -7.82 -2.63
CA ASP A 130 21.16 -6.69 -1.81
C ASP A 130 19.79 -6.93 -1.17
N PHE A 131 18.96 -7.77 -1.79
CA PHE A 131 17.63 -8.13 -1.30
C PHE A 131 17.60 -9.47 -0.55
N GLU A 132 18.75 -10.16 -0.40
CA GLU A 132 18.80 -11.49 0.21
C GLU A 132 18.18 -11.52 1.61
N LYS A 133 18.50 -10.53 2.45
CA LYS A 133 17.95 -10.45 3.82
C LYS A 133 16.43 -10.27 3.81
N ILE A 134 15.91 -9.47 2.88
CA ILE A 134 14.47 -9.22 2.71
C ILE A 134 13.79 -10.52 2.25
N CYS A 135 14.40 -11.23 1.30
CA CYS A 135 13.89 -12.52 0.83
C CYS A 135 13.82 -13.57 1.93
N ILE A 136 14.90 -13.76 2.69
CA ILE A 136 14.96 -14.72 3.81
C ILE A 136 13.92 -14.37 4.86
N GLN A 137 13.79 -13.09 5.21
CA GLN A 137 12.76 -12.66 6.15
C GLN A 137 11.38 -13.01 5.64
N ARG A 138 11.05 -12.64 4.39
CA ARG A 138 9.75 -12.91 3.78
C ARG A 138 9.42 -14.41 3.73
N LEU A 139 10.39 -15.24 3.37
CA LEU A 139 10.26 -16.70 3.39
C LEU A 139 9.92 -17.21 4.80
N ARG A 140 10.60 -16.71 5.84
CA ARG A 140 10.26 -17.06 7.24
C ARG A 140 8.84 -16.68 7.59
N GLU A 141 8.36 -15.50 7.20
CA GLU A 141 6.97 -15.10 7.50
C GLU A 141 5.93 -16.00 6.82
N ILE A 142 6.21 -16.48 5.61
CA ILE A 142 5.27 -17.30 4.84
C ILE A 142 5.29 -18.76 5.32
N ILE A 143 6.48 -19.29 5.59
CA ILE A 143 6.73 -20.71 5.87
C ILE A 143 6.57 -21.04 7.36
N ASP A 144 7.15 -20.22 8.24
CA ASP A 144 7.17 -20.48 9.67
C ASP A 144 5.98 -19.77 10.36
N ASP A 145 4.92 -20.53 10.64
CA ASP A 145 3.76 -20.03 11.39
C ASP A 145 4.16 -19.56 12.81
N LYS A 146 5.27 -20.06 13.35
CA LYS A 146 5.80 -19.64 14.65
C LYS A 146 6.76 -18.47 14.53
N ALA A 147 7.00 -17.92 13.34
CA ALA A 147 7.80 -16.71 13.21
C ALA A 147 7.23 -15.61 14.11
N ILE A 148 8.11 -14.93 14.84
CA ILE A 148 7.73 -13.89 15.81
C ILE A 148 6.78 -12.88 15.17
N ILE A 149 6.98 -12.52 13.91
CA ILE A 149 6.12 -11.56 13.21
C ILE A 149 4.67 -12.05 13.03
N ASN A 150 4.45 -13.35 12.84
CA ASN A 150 3.12 -13.94 12.74
C ASN A 150 2.44 -13.97 14.11
N GLN A 151 3.20 -14.31 15.16
CA GLN A 151 2.71 -14.25 16.54
C GLN A 151 2.34 -12.81 16.93
N LEU A 152 3.19 -11.84 16.57
CA LEU A 152 2.94 -10.43 16.82
C LEU A 152 1.72 -9.93 16.06
N ARG A 153 1.50 -10.34 14.80
CA ARG A 153 0.33 -9.94 14.01
C ARG A 153 -0.97 -10.36 14.71
N TYR A 154 -1.07 -11.61 15.15
CA TYR A 154 -2.21 -12.11 15.91
C TYR A 154 -2.45 -11.30 17.21
N LEU A 155 -1.39 -11.00 17.94
CA LEU A 155 -1.48 -10.21 19.17
C LEU A 155 -1.91 -8.76 18.91
N LEU A 156 -1.45 -8.16 17.81
CA LEU A 156 -1.80 -6.80 17.39
C LEU A 156 -3.25 -6.69 16.88
N GLU A 157 -3.78 -7.76 16.30
CA GLU A 157 -5.20 -7.84 15.88
C GLU A 157 -6.15 -8.10 17.05
N SER A 158 -5.62 -8.46 18.23
CA SER A 158 -6.42 -8.69 19.44
C SER A 158 -6.88 -7.38 20.10
N PRO A 159 -7.87 -7.41 21.02
CA PRO A 159 -8.29 -6.23 21.80
C PRO A 159 -7.18 -5.61 22.66
N ILE A 160 -6.10 -6.36 22.93
CA ILE A 160 -4.92 -5.88 23.69
C ILE A 160 -3.87 -5.28 22.74
N GLY A 161 -4.07 -5.40 21.43
CA GLY A 161 -3.14 -4.99 20.38
C GLY A 161 -2.67 -3.55 20.50
N GLU A 162 -3.57 -2.61 20.83
CA GLU A 162 -3.19 -1.20 21.01
C GLU A 162 -2.21 -0.99 22.17
N ARG A 163 -2.39 -1.72 23.28
CA ARG A 163 -1.47 -1.67 24.43
C ARG A 163 -0.12 -2.28 24.08
N ILE A 164 -0.13 -3.39 23.33
CA ILE A 164 1.06 -4.09 22.86
C ILE A 164 1.83 -3.22 21.87
N GLU A 165 1.15 -2.59 20.92
CA GLU A 165 1.75 -1.66 19.96
C GLU A 165 2.42 -0.48 20.69
N LYS A 166 1.71 0.13 21.65
CA LYS A 166 2.25 1.24 22.43
C LYS A 166 3.50 0.82 23.23
N HIS A 167 3.49 -0.39 23.80
CA HIS A 167 4.62 -0.95 24.53
C HIS A 167 5.82 -1.20 23.60
N PHE A 168 5.62 -1.88 22.47
CA PHE A 168 6.69 -2.12 21.50
C PHE A 168 7.23 -0.84 20.90
N ARG A 169 6.38 0.16 20.61
CA ARG A 169 6.83 1.46 20.13
C ARG A 169 7.77 2.14 21.12
N LYS A 170 7.46 2.06 22.43
CA LYS A 170 8.33 2.60 23.48
C LYS A 170 9.67 1.86 23.52
N GLN A 171 9.66 0.53 23.49
CA GLN A 171 10.88 -0.28 23.49
C GLN A 171 11.72 -0.07 22.23
N LEU A 172 11.09 0.01 21.05
CA LEU A 172 11.79 0.27 19.80
C LEU A 172 12.45 1.66 19.79
N ASN A 173 11.78 2.68 20.32
CA ASN A 173 12.38 4.00 20.46
C ASN A 173 13.61 3.98 21.38
N GLU A 174 13.57 3.18 22.45
CA GLU A 174 14.68 3.01 23.39
C GLU A 174 15.84 2.23 22.76
N ILE A 175 15.56 1.14 22.04
CA ILE A 175 16.54 0.37 21.26
C ILE A 175 17.20 1.26 20.20
N ASN A 176 16.43 2.02 19.42
CA ASN A 176 16.95 2.93 18.42
C ASN A 176 17.88 3.99 19.04
N ARG A 177 17.54 4.48 20.25
CA ARG A 177 18.39 5.40 21.02
C ARG A 177 19.69 4.76 21.48
N ILE A 178 19.68 3.48 21.87
CA ILE A 178 20.86 2.74 22.36
C ILE A 178 21.80 2.38 21.21
N PHE A 179 21.26 1.89 20.09
CA PHE A 179 22.06 1.38 18.98
C PHE A 179 22.48 2.46 17.97
N GLY A 180 22.05 3.72 18.16
CA GLY A 180 22.25 4.78 17.17
C GLY A 180 21.59 4.47 15.83
N ALA A 181 20.73 3.45 15.79
CA ALA A 181 19.88 3.10 14.67
C ALA A 181 18.67 4.02 14.71
N GLU A 182 18.89 5.33 14.56
CA GLU A 182 17.88 6.11 13.88
C GLU A 182 17.63 5.34 12.58
N ARG A 183 16.39 4.85 12.37
CA ARG A 183 15.95 4.55 11.02
C ARG A 183 16.44 5.75 10.22
N LYS A 184 17.36 5.52 9.28
CA LYS A 184 17.54 6.46 8.17
C LYS A 184 16.17 6.48 7.52
N SER A 185 15.31 7.36 8.01
CA SER A 185 14.25 7.92 7.23
C SER A 185 14.95 8.28 5.94
N THR A 186 14.53 7.65 4.85
CA THR A 186 15.08 7.90 3.52
C THR A 186 14.92 9.37 3.12
N GLU A 187 14.21 10.16 3.92
CA GLU A 187 14.19 11.61 3.86
C GLU A 187 14.62 12.20 5.21
N PRO A 188 15.67 13.03 5.28
CA PRO A 188 15.94 13.89 6.43
C PRO A 188 14.64 14.58 6.88
N ILE A 189 14.42 14.77 8.19
CA ILE A 189 13.29 15.57 8.71
C ILE A 189 13.26 16.99 8.10
N LYS A 190 14.40 17.47 7.58
CA LYS A 190 14.53 18.72 6.81
C LYS A 190 13.84 18.72 5.44
N ASP A 191 13.46 17.56 4.90
CA ASP A 191 12.86 17.40 3.57
C ASP A 191 11.33 17.13 3.62
N LEU A 192 10.74 17.09 4.81
CA LEU A 192 9.29 17.00 4.98
C LEU A 192 8.65 18.35 4.70
N THR A 193 8.19 18.53 3.45
CA THR A 193 7.42 19.70 3.06
C THR A 193 6.12 19.83 3.88
N PRO A 194 5.60 21.05 4.08
CA PRO A 194 4.30 21.27 4.75
C PRO A 194 3.18 20.40 4.17
N THR A 195 3.19 20.22 2.85
CA THR A 195 2.32 19.34 2.08
C THR A 195 2.39 17.89 2.55
N LYS A 196 3.61 17.32 2.65
CA LYS A 196 3.82 15.94 3.12
C LYS A 196 3.36 15.77 4.56
N LEU A 197 3.64 16.74 5.43
CA LEU A 197 3.22 16.72 6.83
C LEU A 197 1.69 16.72 6.96
N ALA A 198 1.01 17.55 6.17
CA ALA A 198 -0.45 17.61 6.15
C ALA A 198 -1.06 16.29 5.66
N SER A 199 -0.55 15.75 4.55
CA SER A 199 -1.00 14.46 4.02
C SER A 199 -0.83 13.35 5.05
N LEU A 200 0.32 13.26 5.72
CA LEU A 200 0.56 12.25 6.76
C LEU A 200 -0.36 12.42 7.97
N ARG A 201 -0.68 13.66 8.36
CA ARG A 201 -1.61 13.93 9.46
C ARG A 201 -3.04 13.51 9.10
N ILE A 202 -3.49 13.82 7.88
CA ILE A 202 -4.79 13.37 7.36
C ILE A 202 -4.89 11.84 7.37
N ILE A 203 -3.88 11.14 6.83
CA ILE A 203 -3.83 9.68 6.88
C ILE A 203 -3.84 9.16 8.33
N GLY A 204 -3.14 9.84 9.24
CA GLY A 204 -3.15 9.54 10.66
C GLY A 204 -4.54 9.60 11.29
N GLU A 205 -5.35 10.60 10.96
CA GLU A 205 -6.73 10.72 11.44
C GLU A 205 -7.63 9.59 10.93
N PHE A 206 -7.57 9.25 9.64
CA PHE A 206 -8.34 8.13 9.11
C PHE A 206 -7.93 6.78 9.72
N ARG A 207 -6.64 6.59 10.02
CA ARG A 207 -6.16 5.39 10.72
C ARG A 207 -6.70 5.29 12.15
N LYS A 208 -6.76 6.41 12.89
CA LYS A 208 -7.36 6.43 14.24
C LYS A 208 -8.84 6.08 14.21
N SER A 209 -9.53 6.42 13.12
CA SER A 209 -10.93 6.05 12.87
C SER A 209 -11.11 4.59 12.41
N GLY A 210 -10.05 3.77 12.42
CA GLY A 210 -10.13 2.33 12.14
C GLY A 210 -10.07 1.95 10.65
N ILE A 211 -9.72 2.88 9.75
CA ILE A 211 -9.63 2.57 8.31
C ILE A 211 -8.30 1.84 8.02
N PRO A 212 -8.33 0.68 7.34
CA PRO A 212 -7.13 -0.06 6.97
C PRO A 212 -6.19 0.73 6.06
N LEU A 213 -4.88 0.56 6.26
CA LEU A 213 -3.85 1.31 5.53
C LEU A 213 -3.90 1.06 4.01
N GLU A 214 -4.34 -0.11 3.60
CA GLU A 214 -4.48 -0.53 2.20
C GLU A 214 -5.43 0.40 1.44
N LYS A 215 -6.56 0.77 2.07
CA LYS A 215 -7.56 1.69 1.49
C LYS A 215 -7.04 3.14 1.43
N LEU A 216 -6.06 3.47 2.25
CA LEU A 216 -5.50 4.82 2.36
C LEU A 216 -4.35 5.09 1.40
N ARG A 217 -3.83 4.08 0.69
CA ARG A 217 -2.70 4.25 -0.24
C ARG A 217 -3.04 5.18 -1.41
N SER A 218 -4.20 4.97 -2.02
CA SER A 218 -4.70 5.81 -3.12
C SER A 218 -4.88 7.25 -2.66
N LEU A 219 -5.52 7.43 -1.49
CA LEU A 219 -5.73 8.74 -0.90
C LEU A 219 -4.39 9.44 -0.58
N TYR A 220 -3.41 8.72 -0.04
CA TYR A 220 -2.11 9.31 0.30
C TYR A 220 -1.37 9.81 -0.95
N ALA A 221 -1.32 8.99 -2.01
CA ALA A 221 -0.70 9.40 -3.27
C ALA A 221 -1.37 10.64 -3.86
N TRP A 222 -2.72 10.67 -3.86
CA TRP A 222 -3.49 11.81 -4.34
C TRP A 222 -3.28 13.07 -3.47
N LEU A 223 -3.26 12.93 -2.14
CA LEU A 223 -3.03 14.05 -1.23
C LEU A 223 -1.67 14.71 -1.46
N LEU A 224 -0.61 13.95 -1.80
CA LEU A 224 0.71 14.54 -2.09
C LEU A 224 0.66 15.56 -3.24
N GLU A 225 -0.23 15.35 -4.22
CA GLU A 225 -0.42 16.24 -5.37
C GLU A 225 -1.44 17.34 -5.09
N ALA A 226 -2.52 17.03 -4.37
CA ALA A 226 -3.66 17.93 -4.18
C ALA A 226 -3.51 18.88 -2.97
N MET A 227 -2.68 18.54 -1.98
CA MET A 227 -2.54 19.36 -0.78
C MET A 227 -2.07 20.81 -1.02
N PRO A 228 -1.20 21.15 -1.99
CA PRO A 228 -0.86 22.55 -2.27
C PRO A 228 -2.10 23.42 -2.53
N TYR A 229 -3.11 22.88 -3.20
CA TYR A 229 -4.38 23.57 -3.45
C TYR A 229 -5.17 23.83 -2.15
N ALA A 230 -5.23 22.86 -1.23
CA ALA A 230 -5.85 23.07 0.07
C ALA A 230 -5.14 24.17 0.89
N PHE A 231 -3.80 24.21 0.84
CA PHE A 231 -3.03 25.30 1.45
C PHE A 231 -3.37 26.66 0.85
N THR A 232 -3.61 26.74 -0.47
CA THR A 232 -4.08 27.98 -1.13
C THR A 232 -5.46 28.38 -0.62
N ILE A 233 -6.43 27.47 -0.58
CA ILE A 233 -7.81 27.76 -0.10
C ILE A 233 -7.78 28.31 1.33
N VAL A 234 -7.12 27.59 2.25
CA VAL A 234 -7.04 28.02 3.66
C VAL A 234 -6.21 29.29 3.80
N GLY A 235 -5.13 29.43 3.04
CA GLY A 235 -4.30 30.63 3.01
C GLY A 235 -5.06 31.88 2.54
N SER A 236 -6.06 31.71 1.68
CA SER A 236 -6.99 32.74 1.21
C SER A 236 -8.15 33.02 2.17
N GLY A 237 -8.22 32.33 3.32
CA GLY A 237 -9.23 32.57 4.35
C GLY A 237 -10.55 31.81 4.15
N PHE A 238 -10.59 30.82 3.26
CA PHE A 238 -11.75 29.95 3.04
C PHE A 238 -11.67 28.65 3.85
N GLN A 239 -12.80 27.95 3.99
CA GLN A 239 -12.80 26.59 4.52
C GLN A 239 -12.39 25.60 3.43
N ALA A 240 -11.65 24.57 3.81
CA ALA A 240 -11.26 23.48 2.92
C ALA A 240 -11.71 22.13 3.48
N PHE A 241 -12.40 21.35 2.66
CA PHE A 241 -12.95 20.05 3.01
C PHE A 241 -12.36 18.96 2.11
N LEU A 242 -11.80 17.92 2.70
CA LEU A 242 -11.51 16.69 1.99
C LEU A 242 -12.79 15.86 1.91
N ILE A 243 -13.16 15.46 0.70
CA ILE A 243 -14.29 14.58 0.42
C ILE A 243 -13.78 13.33 -0.24
N THR A 244 -14.13 12.17 0.32
CA THR A 244 -13.68 10.91 -0.25
C THR A 244 -14.60 9.73 0.02
N ASP A 245 -14.70 8.84 -0.97
CA ASP A 245 -15.32 7.51 -0.82
C ASP A 245 -14.31 6.40 -0.46
N LEU A 246 -13.03 6.75 -0.29
CA LEU A 246 -11.89 5.84 -0.07
C LEU A 246 -11.68 4.78 -1.17
N ASN A 247 -12.40 4.88 -2.29
CA ASN A 247 -12.35 3.96 -3.44
C ASN A 247 -11.85 4.68 -4.70
N GLY A 248 -11.02 5.70 -4.53
CA GLY A 248 -10.39 6.45 -5.62
C GLY A 248 -11.11 7.73 -6.02
N ARG A 249 -12.25 8.09 -5.38
CA ARG A 249 -12.86 9.41 -5.54
C ARG A 249 -12.43 10.29 -4.37
N HIS A 250 -11.68 11.33 -4.70
CA HIS A 250 -11.10 12.27 -3.75
C HIS A 250 -11.28 13.68 -4.31
N ALA A 251 -11.71 14.61 -3.47
CA ALA A 251 -11.78 16.03 -3.82
C ALA A 251 -11.43 16.89 -2.61
N ILE A 252 -10.84 18.05 -2.86
CA ILE A 252 -10.73 19.13 -1.89
C ILE A 252 -11.68 20.21 -2.37
N TRP A 253 -12.68 20.54 -1.56
CA TRP A 253 -13.68 21.55 -1.85
C TRP A 253 -13.53 22.72 -0.91
N SER A 254 -13.75 23.93 -1.43
CA SER A 254 -14.06 25.07 -0.59
C SER A 254 -15.46 24.94 0.01
N ASP A 255 -15.81 25.81 0.95
CA ASP A 255 -17.19 25.98 1.40
C ASP A 255 -18.13 26.35 0.25
N GLY A 256 -17.67 27.13 -0.74
CA GLY A 256 -18.44 27.44 -1.95
C GLY A 256 -18.68 26.22 -2.84
N ASP A 257 -17.63 25.45 -3.14
CA ASP A 257 -17.76 24.23 -3.96
C ASP A 257 -18.70 23.20 -3.30
N LEU A 258 -18.63 23.08 -1.97
CA LEU A 258 -19.50 22.20 -1.20
C LEU A 258 -20.95 22.69 -1.19
N ALA A 259 -21.19 24.00 -1.07
CA ALA A 259 -22.52 24.57 -1.15
C ALA A 259 -23.14 24.36 -2.54
N ASP A 260 -22.39 24.64 -3.60
CA ASP A 260 -22.84 24.46 -4.98
C ASP A 260 -23.21 22.99 -5.26
N ASP A 261 -22.39 22.03 -4.82
CA ASP A 261 -22.69 20.61 -5.01
C ASP A 261 -23.95 20.17 -4.24
N LEU A 262 -24.12 20.64 -3.00
CA LEU A 262 -25.31 20.34 -2.19
C LEU A 262 -26.59 20.95 -2.79
N ILE A 263 -26.50 22.13 -3.41
CA ILE A 263 -27.64 22.83 -4.04
C ILE A 263 -27.98 22.22 -5.39
N LEU A 264 -26.98 21.93 -6.23
CA LEU A 264 -27.17 21.50 -7.62
C LEU A 264 -27.39 19.99 -7.76
N SER A 265 -26.96 19.18 -6.79
CA SER A 265 -26.96 17.71 -6.89
C SER A 265 -27.58 17.01 -5.67
N PRO A 266 -28.87 17.24 -5.35
CA PRO A 266 -29.51 16.66 -4.16
C PRO A 266 -29.51 15.11 -4.14
N ASP A 267 -29.43 14.46 -5.31
CA ASP A 267 -29.47 12.99 -5.47
C ASP A 267 -28.10 12.27 -5.35
N VAL A 268 -26.96 13.00 -5.36
CA VAL A 268 -25.61 12.41 -5.26
C VAL A 268 -25.29 11.98 -3.81
N SER A 269 -26.09 12.45 -2.85
CA SER A 269 -26.02 12.15 -1.40
C SER A 269 -26.30 10.68 -1.01
N LYS A 270 -26.64 9.79 -1.95
CA LYS A 270 -26.96 8.38 -1.66
C LYS A 270 -25.75 7.48 -1.40
N ARG A 271 -24.51 8.00 -1.46
CA ARG A 271 -23.28 7.27 -1.13
C ARG A 271 -22.58 7.92 0.06
N PRO A 272 -22.06 7.13 1.03
CA PRO A 272 -21.34 7.68 2.16
C PRO A 272 -19.99 8.22 1.70
N ASN A 273 -19.87 9.54 1.61
CA ASN A 273 -18.60 10.24 1.50
C ASN A 273 -18.12 10.59 2.91
N VAL A 274 -16.84 10.38 3.19
CA VAL A 274 -16.21 10.97 4.37
C VAL A 274 -15.86 12.41 4.06
N VAL A 275 -16.32 13.32 4.91
CA VAL A 275 -15.99 14.74 4.85
C VAL A 275 -15.10 15.08 6.03
N LEU A 276 -13.91 15.61 5.77
CA LEU A 276 -12.95 16.03 6.78
C LEU A 276 -12.56 17.49 6.57
N CYS A 277 -12.79 18.33 7.57
CA CYS A 277 -12.32 19.72 7.57
C CYS A 277 -10.78 19.75 7.68
N LEU A 278 -10.12 20.48 6.78
CA LEU A 278 -8.66 20.54 6.69
C LEU A 278 -8.07 21.78 7.39
N ASN A 279 -8.89 22.78 7.75
CA ASN A 279 -8.41 24.06 8.27
C ASN A 279 -7.53 23.90 9.52
N ASP A 280 -7.93 23.10 10.51
CA ASP A 280 -7.13 22.91 11.73
C ASP A 280 -5.81 22.20 11.44
N ILE A 281 -5.83 21.19 10.55
CA ILE A 281 -4.62 20.47 10.15
C ILE A 281 -3.63 21.41 9.46
N ILE A 282 -4.14 22.25 8.55
CA ILE A 282 -3.34 23.18 7.75
C ILE A 282 -2.83 24.34 8.61
N ASN A 283 -3.68 24.94 9.44
CA ASN A 283 -3.30 26.04 10.32
C ASN A 283 -2.24 25.62 11.35
N ASP A 284 -2.36 24.43 11.94
CA ASP A 284 -1.34 23.90 12.84
C ASP A 284 0.02 23.70 12.13
N ILE A 285 0.01 23.48 10.81
CA ILE A 285 1.24 23.36 10.02
C ILE A 285 1.78 24.74 9.66
N PHE A 286 0.91 25.70 9.30
CA PHE A 286 1.30 27.10 9.12
C PHE A 286 1.99 27.67 10.36
N GLU A 287 1.43 27.47 11.54
CA GLU A 287 2.04 27.91 12.80
C GLU A 287 3.42 27.30 13.01
N LYS A 288 3.59 26.00 12.70
CA LYS A 288 4.89 25.30 12.83
C LYS A 288 5.95 25.77 11.85
N VAL A 289 5.54 26.30 10.70
CA VAL A 289 6.47 26.85 9.70
C VAL A 289 6.60 28.37 9.78
N GLY A 290 6.08 28.99 10.85
CA GLY A 290 6.27 30.39 11.18
C GLY A 290 5.27 31.36 10.53
N PHE A 291 4.17 30.85 9.97
CA PHE A 291 3.07 31.67 9.48
C PHE A 291 2.01 31.85 10.56
N GLU A 292 1.33 33.00 10.54
CA GLU A 292 0.20 33.25 11.43
C GLU A 292 -0.99 32.35 11.06
N ARG A 293 -1.73 31.92 12.08
CA ARG A 293 -2.99 31.22 11.92
C ARG A 293 -3.93 32.06 11.06
N ARG A 294 -4.49 31.47 10.00
CA ARG A 294 -5.52 32.13 9.20
C ARG A 294 -6.87 31.80 9.79
N GLU A 295 -7.48 32.81 10.42
CA GLU A 295 -8.90 32.77 10.73
C GLU A 295 -9.71 32.68 9.44
N ILE A 296 -10.86 32.03 9.52
CA ILE A 296 -11.78 31.95 8.38
C ILE A 296 -12.34 33.36 8.19
N GLN A 297 -12.07 33.96 7.03
CA GLN A 297 -12.49 35.32 6.70
C GLN A 297 -13.74 35.32 5.83
N TRP A 298 -13.95 34.24 5.09
CA TRP A 298 -15.03 34.10 4.14
C TRP A 298 -15.85 32.88 4.53
N HIS A 299 -17.13 33.10 4.80
CA HIS A 299 -18.13 32.05 4.90
C HIS A 299 -19.11 32.24 3.76
N PHE A 300 -19.35 31.20 2.96
CA PHE A 300 -20.34 31.24 1.89
C PHE A 300 -21.74 31.66 2.37
N PHE A 301 -22.07 31.43 3.65
CA PHE A 301 -23.30 31.91 4.28
C PHE A 301 -23.43 33.45 4.29
N HIS A 302 -22.33 34.21 4.39
CA HIS A 302 -22.36 35.67 4.35
C HIS A 302 -22.49 36.18 2.90
N THR A 303 -21.75 35.61 1.96
CA THR A 303 -21.79 36.03 0.55
C THR A 303 -23.08 35.66 -0.17
N TYR A 304 -23.73 34.51 0.12
CA TYR A 304 -25.03 34.18 -0.47
C TYR A 304 -26.16 35.09 0.03
N LEU A 305 -26.18 35.44 1.32
CA LEU A 305 -27.14 36.41 1.86
C LEU A 305 -26.91 37.80 1.25
N GLU A 306 -25.66 38.27 1.18
CA GLU A 306 -25.30 39.52 0.51
C GLU A 306 -25.62 39.50 -1.01
N PHE A 307 -25.53 38.36 -1.67
CA PHE A 307 -25.92 38.20 -3.08
C PHE A 307 -27.45 38.21 -3.22
N SER A 308 -28.17 37.52 -2.33
CA SER A 308 -29.65 37.48 -2.32
C SER A 308 -30.29 38.81 -1.90
N GLU A 309 -29.60 39.60 -1.07
CA GLU A 309 -30.02 40.95 -0.67
C GLU A 309 -29.74 41.99 -1.76
N ASN A 310 -28.74 41.77 -2.63
CA ASN A 310 -28.45 42.62 -3.78
C ASN A 310 -29.29 42.28 -5.03
N ASP A 311 -29.92 41.09 -5.08
CA ASP A 311 -30.87 40.68 -6.11
C ASP A 311 -32.34 40.95 -5.73
N SER A 312 -32.60 41.94 -4.85
CA SER A 312 -33.94 42.49 -4.65
C SER A 312 -34.40 43.30 -5.87
N VAL A 313 -34.52 42.65 -7.03
CA VAL A 313 -35.50 43.02 -8.03
C VAL A 313 -36.85 42.70 -7.40
N PRO A 314 -37.74 43.68 -7.18
CA PRO A 314 -39.04 43.41 -6.59
C PRO A 314 -39.84 42.55 -7.57
N PHE A 315 -40.04 41.28 -7.23
CA PHE A 315 -41.10 40.48 -7.83
C PHE A 315 -42.43 41.01 -7.32
N ASP A 316 -42.99 41.95 -8.07
CA ASP A 316 -44.33 42.47 -7.87
C ASP A 316 -45.33 41.36 -8.25
N ILE A 317 -45.72 40.56 -7.27
CA ILE A 317 -46.86 39.65 -7.36
C ILE A 317 -48.01 40.28 -6.58
N THR A 318 -48.58 41.36 -7.10
CA THR A 318 -50.00 41.63 -6.89
C THR A 318 -50.80 41.12 -8.08
N ASN A 319 -51.22 39.86 -7.96
CA ASN A 319 -52.50 39.45 -8.52
C ASN A 319 -53.61 40.04 -7.63
N LYS A 320 -54.31 41.05 -8.13
CA LYS A 320 -55.72 41.31 -7.77
C LYS A 320 -56.46 41.73 -9.04
N MET A 321 -57.38 40.86 -9.45
CA MET A 321 -58.56 41.06 -10.33
C MET A 321 -58.47 42.06 -11.48
#